data_AF-A0A849KLD4-F1
#
_entry.id   AF-A0A849KLD4-F1
#
_cell.length_a   1.000
_cell.length_b   1.000
_cell.length_c   1.000
_cell.angle_alpha   90.00
_cell.angle_beta   90.00
_cell.angle_gamma   90.00
#
_symmetry.space_group_name_H-M   'P 1'
#
loop_
_entity.id
_entity.type
_entity.pdbx_description
1 polymer ?
#
loop_
_entity_poly.entity_id
_entity_poly.type
_entity_poly.pdbx_seq_one_letter_code
_entity_poly.pdbx_strand_id
1 'polypeptide(L)'
;MNRTLAIAILATAAAAGNAFADDITVDTKPFSSSRSRAEVQAEAAQYRQSGVNPWSTSYNPLRGFQGTQTRDQVVADYIASRDRVAAMTREDSGSAYLARRAVQAPATIAKAQ
;
A
#
# COMPACT_ATOMS: atom_id res chain seq x y z
N MET A 1 21.77 38.44 -9.22
CA MET A 1 21.10 37.16 -8.91
C MET A 1 20.23 36.62 -10.05
N ASN A 2 20.19 37.25 -11.23
CA ASN A 2 19.17 36.95 -12.26
C ASN A 2 19.68 35.99 -13.36
N ARG A 3 20.99 35.70 -13.36
CA ARG A 3 21.64 34.83 -14.35
C ARG A 3 21.41 33.36 -14.04
N THR A 4 21.41 32.99 -12.76
CA THR A 4 21.15 31.61 -12.30
C THR A 4 19.72 31.18 -12.59
N LEU A 5 18.75 32.10 -12.42
CA LEU A 5 17.35 31.87 -12.76
C LEU A 5 17.16 31.69 -14.28
N ALA A 6 17.81 32.54 -15.08
CA ALA A 6 17.76 32.45 -16.54
C ALA A 6 18.35 31.13 -17.06
N ILE A 7 19.46 30.67 -16.47
CA ILE A 7 20.08 29.37 -16.82
C ILE A 7 19.17 28.21 -16.42
N ALA A 8 18.53 28.26 -15.25
CA ALA A 8 17.61 27.22 -14.81
C ALA A 8 16.36 27.10 -15.71
N ILE A 9 15.83 28.23 -16.21
CA ILE A 9 14.69 28.26 -17.14
C ILE A 9 15.09 27.70 -18.51
N LEU A 10 16.27 28.06 -19.02
CA LEU A 10 16.77 27.52 -20.29
C LEU A 10 17.06 26.02 -20.21
N ALA A 11 17.62 25.54 -19.10
CA ALA A 11 17.90 24.12 -18.89
C ALA A 11 16.62 23.27 -18.81
N THR A 12 15.56 23.78 -18.20
CA THR A 12 14.26 23.08 -18.09
C THR A 12 13.49 23.08 -19.42
N ALA A 13 13.55 24.17 -20.19
CA ALA A 13 12.96 24.21 -21.53
C ALA A 13 13.68 23.29 -22.53
N ALA A 14 15.00 23.15 -22.42
CA ALA A 14 15.79 22.24 -23.26
C ALA A 14 15.59 20.75 -22.91
N ALA A 15 15.18 20.45 -21.68
CA ALA A 15 14.89 19.09 -21.22
C ALA A 15 13.43 18.64 -21.51
N ALA A 16 12.57 19.56 -21.97
CA ALA A 16 11.22 19.24 -22.39
C ALA A 16 11.25 18.58 -23.78
N GLY A 17 11.49 17.27 -23.82
CA GLY A 17 11.35 16.47 -25.03
C GLY A 17 9.90 16.43 -25.52
N ASN A 18 9.72 16.24 -26.83
CA ASN A 18 8.41 16.00 -27.40
C ASN A 18 7.94 14.59 -26.99
N ALA A 19 6.80 14.51 -26.29
CA ALA A 19 6.09 13.25 -26.10
C ALA A 19 5.19 13.02 -27.33
N PHE A 20 5.72 12.29 -28.32
CA PHE A 20 4.87 11.77 -29.39
C PHE A 20 4.13 10.56 -28.82
N ALA A 21 2.80 10.59 -28.86
CA ALA A 21 2.02 9.37 -28.67
C ALA A 21 2.44 8.39 -29.77
N ASP A 22 2.81 7.17 -29.37
CA ASP A 22 3.11 6.09 -30.30
C ASP A 22 1.86 5.73 -31.12
N ASP A 23 2.03 5.06 -32.26
CA ASP A 23 0.90 4.61 -33.06
C ASP A 23 0.00 3.67 -32.24
N ILE A 24 -1.31 3.76 -32.46
CA ILE A 24 -2.26 2.93 -31.71
C ILE A 24 -2.02 1.47 -32.11
N THR A 25 -1.77 0.61 -31.12
CA THR A 25 -1.77 -0.83 -31.35
C THR A 25 -3.20 -1.27 -31.67
N VAL A 26 -3.51 -1.43 -32.95
CA VAL A 26 -4.78 -2.01 -33.40
C VAL A 26 -4.67 -3.53 -33.32
N ASP A 27 -5.36 -4.13 -32.35
CA ASP A 27 -5.52 -5.59 -32.35
C ASP A 27 -6.47 -5.98 -33.50
N THR A 28 -5.90 -6.60 -34.53
CA THR A 28 -6.62 -7.06 -35.70
C THR A 28 -7.25 -8.44 -35.50
N LYS A 29 -7.01 -9.11 -34.37
CA LYS A 29 -7.57 -10.42 -34.08
C LYS A 29 -9.01 -10.25 -33.59
N PRO A 30 -10.00 -10.85 -34.28
CA PRO A 30 -11.36 -10.87 -33.77
C PRO A 30 -11.39 -11.60 -32.43
N PHE A 31 -12.04 -10.99 -31.44
CA PHE A 31 -12.34 -11.68 -30.19
C PHE A 31 -13.15 -12.95 -30.48
N SER A 32 -12.64 -14.09 -30.04
CA SER A 32 -13.33 -15.38 -30.10
C SER A 32 -13.57 -15.88 -28.68
N SER A 33 -14.83 -15.92 -28.27
CA SER A 33 -15.24 -16.48 -26.99
C SER A 33 -15.19 -18.00 -27.06
N SER A 34 -14.56 -18.65 -26.09
CA SER A 34 -14.69 -20.09 -25.86
C SER A 34 -16.02 -20.49 -25.22
N ARG A 35 -16.76 -19.51 -24.66
CA ARG A 35 -18.08 -19.69 -24.04
C ARG A 35 -19.20 -19.37 -25.02
N SER A 36 -20.26 -20.16 -24.95
CA SER A 36 -21.53 -19.91 -25.62
C SER A 36 -22.23 -18.67 -25.03
N ARG A 37 -23.17 -18.11 -25.81
CA ARG A 37 -24.01 -16.98 -25.36
C ARG A 37 -24.81 -17.31 -24.09
N ALA A 38 -25.30 -18.55 -23.99
CA ALA A 38 -26.07 -19.00 -22.84
C ALA A 38 -25.22 -19.02 -21.56
N GLU A 39 -23.97 -19.51 -21.64
CA GLU A 39 -23.04 -19.53 -20.51
C GLU A 39 -22.68 -18.11 -20.06
N VAL A 40 -22.41 -17.20 -21.01
CA VAL A 40 -22.12 -15.80 -20.68
C VAL A 40 -23.31 -15.12 -20.00
N GLN A 41 -24.53 -15.38 -20.45
CA GLN A 41 -25.73 -14.83 -19.82
C GLN A 41 -25.96 -15.40 -18.42
N ALA A 42 -25.69 -16.69 -18.22
CA ALA A 42 -25.77 -17.33 -16.91
C ALA A 42 -24.74 -16.74 -15.94
N GLU A 43 -23.48 -16.58 -16.37
CA GLU A 43 -22.41 -15.96 -15.58
C GLU A 43 -22.73 -14.50 -15.23
N ALA A 44 -23.24 -13.72 -16.19
CA ALA A 44 -23.67 -12.35 -15.95
C ALA A 44 -24.85 -12.26 -14.97
N ALA A 45 -25.81 -13.19 -15.05
CA ALA A 45 -26.93 -13.26 -14.12
C ALA A 45 -26.47 -13.61 -12.69
N GLN A 46 -25.58 -14.62 -12.57
CA GLN A 46 -24.98 -15.01 -11.30
C GLN A 46 -24.17 -13.86 -10.67
N TYR A 47 -23.41 -13.14 -11.48
CA TYR A 47 -22.65 -11.97 -11.02
C TYR A 47 -23.54 -10.85 -10.49
N ARG A 48 -24.63 -10.52 -11.19
CA ARG A 48 -25.60 -9.50 -10.73
C ARG A 48 -26.25 -9.89 -9.40
N GLN A 49 -26.45 -11.18 -9.14
CA GLN A 49 -26.97 -11.69 -7.87
C GLN A 49 -25.94 -11.62 -6.73
N SER A 50 -24.64 -11.61 -7.03
CA SER A 50 -23.59 -11.55 -6.00
C SER A 50 -23.55 -10.22 -5.24
N GLY A 51 -24.20 -9.16 -5.78
CA GLY A 51 -24.36 -7.86 -5.11
C GLY A 51 -23.08 -7.03 -4.98
N VAL A 52 -21.94 -7.55 -5.42
CA VAL A 52 -20.63 -6.88 -5.32
C VAL A 52 -20.08 -6.70 -6.73
N ASN A 53 -19.84 -5.44 -7.11
CA ASN A 53 -19.13 -5.11 -8.35
C ASN A 53 -17.74 -4.54 -8.00
N PRO A 54 -16.68 -5.37 -7.98
CA PRO A 54 -15.31 -4.94 -7.72
C PRO A 54 -14.79 -3.84 -8.65
N TRP A 55 -15.35 -3.74 -9.87
CA TRP A 55 -15.00 -2.76 -10.89
C TRP A 55 -15.88 -1.51 -10.83
N SER A 56 -16.84 -1.45 -9.90
CA SER A 56 -17.66 -0.27 -9.72
C SER A 56 -16.87 0.83 -9.05
N THR A 57 -16.86 2.01 -9.65
CA THR A 57 -16.32 3.24 -9.04
C THR A 57 -17.10 3.68 -7.80
N SER A 58 -18.31 3.14 -7.57
CA SER A 58 -19.13 3.40 -6.39
C SER A 58 -19.08 2.29 -5.33
N TYR A 59 -18.32 1.21 -5.57
CA TYR A 59 -18.12 0.16 -4.57
C TYR A 59 -17.22 0.67 -3.45
N ASN A 60 -17.75 0.67 -2.23
CA ASN A 60 -16.99 1.00 -1.02
C ASN A 60 -16.73 -0.31 -0.25
N PRO A 61 -15.52 -0.88 -0.31
CA PRO A 61 -15.19 -2.12 0.39
C PRO A 61 -15.26 -1.99 1.92
N LEU A 62 -15.25 -0.76 2.44
CA LEU A 62 -15.33 -0.45 3.87
C LEU A 62 -16.75 -0.09 4.32
N ARG A 63 -17.77 -0.18 3.45
CA ARG A 63 -19.16 0.21 3.78
C ARG A 63 -19.70 -0.48 5.04
N GLY A 64 -19.33 -1.74 5.26
CA GLY A 64 -19.70 -2.52 6.44
C GLY A 64 -18.57 -2.73 7.44
N PHE A 65 -17.41 -2.10 7.22
CA PHE A 65 -16.27 -2.27 8.11
C PHE A 65 -16.55 -1.61 9.46
N GLN A 66 -16.38 -2.37 10.54
CA GLN A 66 -16.50 -1.90 11.91
C GLN A 66 -15.25 -2.34 12.67
N GLY A 67 -14.55 -1.38 13.29
CA GLY A 67 -13.45 -1.70 14.19
C GLY A 67 -13.97 -2.36 15.46
N THR A 68 -13.26 -3.39 15.94
CA THR A 68 -13.61 -4.09 17.18
C THR A 68 -12.96 -3.47 18.42
N GLN A 69 -11.99 -2.58 18.24
CA GLN A 69 -11.29 -1.91 19.31
C GLN A 69 -11.92 -0.55 19.62
N THR A 70 -11.99 -0.24 20.92
CA THR A 70 -12.33 1.08 21.40
C THR A 70 -11.19 2.07 21.15
N ARG A 71 -11.50 3.36 21.16
CA ARG A 71 -10.50 4.42 21.01
C ARG A 71 -9.41 4.31 22.09
N ASP A 72 -9.80 4.01 23.33
CA ASP A 72 -8.87 3.93 24.45
C ASP A 72 -7.90 2.75 24.29
N GLN A 73 -8.39 1.61 23.78
CA GLN A 73 -7.54 0.46 23.44
C GLN A 73 -6.52 0.80 22.36
N VAL A 74 -6.95 1.47 21.28
CA VAL A 74 -6.04 1.91 20.21
C VAL A 74 -4.97 2.86 20.74
N VAL A 75 -5.35 3.80 21.61
CA VAL A 75 -4.40 4.75 22.23
C VAL A 75 -3.42 4.02 23.14
N ALA A 76 -3.89 3.08 23.96
CA ALA A 76 -3.05 2.27 24.83
C ALA A 76 -2.04 1.44 24.02
N ASP A 77 -2.49 0.77 22.96
CA ASP A 77 -1.65 -0.03 22.06
C ASP A 77 -0.60 0.83 21.35
N TYR A 78 -1.00 2.03 20.90
CA TYR A 78 -0.07 2.98 20.31
C TYR A 78 1.01 3.40 21.31
N ILE A 79 0.63 3.84 22.51
CA ILE A 79 1.60 4.27 23.54
C ILE A 79 2.54 3.12 23.91
N ALA A 80 2.01 1.90 24.08
CA ALA A 80 2.79 0.72 24.44
C ALA A 80 3.81 0.31 23.35
N SER A 81 3.50 0.56 22.08
CA SER A 81 4.36 0.18 20.95
C SER A 81 5.26 1.31 20.44
N ARG A 82 4.93 2.57 20.73
CA ARG A 82 5.55 3.78 20.16
C ARG A 82 7.07 3.76 20.24
N ASP A 83 7.61 3.55 21.45
CA ASP A 83 9.05 3.68 21.68
C ASP A 83 9.83 2.54 21.00
N ARG A 84 9.22 1.35 20.90
CA ARG A 84 9.78 0.22 20.15
C ARG A 84 9.80 0.52 18.65
N VAL A 85 8.69 0.99 18.08
CA VAL A 85 8.60 1.31 16.65
C VAL A 85 9.60 2.42 16.31
N ALA A 86 9.64 3.49 17.11
CA ALA A 86 10.59 4.58 16.94
C ALA A 86 12.05 4.10 16.97
N ALA A 87 12.39 3.13 17.83
CA ALA A 87 13.72 2.54 17.84
C ALA A 87 14.01 1.68 16.60
N MET A 88 13.06 0.84 16.19
CA MET A 88 13.24 -0.08 15.06
C MET A 88 13.34 0.64 13.70
N THR A 89 12.80 1.85 13.60
CA THR A 89 12.85 2.66 12.37
C THR A 89 14.03 3.65 12.35
N ARG A 90 14.89 3.68 13.38
CA ARG A 90 16.13 4.47 13.36
C ARG A 90 17.21 3.80 12.51
N GLU A 91 18.27 4.55 12.23
CA GLU A 91 19.47 4.10 11.50
C GLU A 91 20.09 2.85 12.12
N ASP A 92 20.08 2.73 13.45
CA ASP A 92 20.62 1.56 14.15
C ASP A 92 19.68 0.35 14.14
N SER A 93 18.53 0.43 13.47
CA SER A 93 17.51 -0.64 13.39
C SER A 93 17.09 -1.19 14.77
N GLY A 94 17.15 -0.35 15.81
CA GLY A 94 16.81 -0.72 17.17
C GLY A 94 17.90 -1.50 17.93
N SER A 95 19.11 -1.59 17.40
CA SER A 95 20.25 -2.27 18.04
C SER A 95 20.48 -1.78 19.47
N ALA A 96 20.53 -0.47 19.68
CA ALA A 96 20.75 0.11 21.02
C ALA A 96 19.54 -0.10 21.94
N TYR A 97 18.33 -0.06 21.40
CA TYR A 97 17.10 -0.31 22.15
C TYR A 97 17.00 -1.76 22.63
N LEU A 98 17.30 -2.72 21.76
CA LEU A 98 17.33 -4.14 22.09
C LEU A 98 18.43 -4.49 23.09
N ALA A 99 19.63 -3.93 22.92
CA ALA A 99 20.74 -4.14 23.85
C ALA A 99 20.38 -3.70 25.28
N ARG A 100 19.73 -2.54 25.44
CA ARG A 100 19.25 -2.07 26.76
C ARG A 100 18.16 -2.96 27.35
N ARG A 101 17.29 -3.52 26.51
CA ARG A 101 16.21 -4.43 26.94
C ARG A 101 16.73 -5.81 27.34
N ALA A 102 17.74 -6.33 26.63
CA ALA A 102 18.40 -7.60 26.95
C ALA A 102 19.08 -7.57 28.32
N VAL A 103 19.63 -6.42 28.71
CA VAL A 103 20.25 -6.19 30.04
C VAL A 103 19.20 -6.13 31.17
N GLN A 104 17.94 -5.84 30.87
CA GLN A 104 16.85 -5.73 31.87
C GLN A 104 16.04 -7.03 32.05
N ALA A 105 16.28 -8.08 31.26
CA ALA A 105 15.68 -9.38 31.52
C ALA A 105 16.27 -9.97 32.82
N PRO A 106 15.45 -10.41 33.80
CA PRO A 106 15.97 -10.96 35.04
C PRO A 106 16.80 -12.20 34.73
N ALA A 107 18.08 -12.15 35.09
CA ALA A 107 18.95 -13.31 35.10
C ALA A 107 18.51 -14.24 36.24
N THR A 108 17.48 -15.04 36.01
CA THR A 108 17.24 -16.24 36.83
C THR A 108 18.34 -17.26 36.51
N ILE A 109 19.52 -17.03 37.08
CA ILE A 109 20.57 -18.05 37.15
C ILE A 109 20.13 -19.03 38.24
N ALA A 110 19.52 -20.13 37.82
CA ALA A 110 19.32 -21.28 38.68
C ALA A 110 20.70 -21.81 39.10
N LYS A 111 21.06 -21.66 40.38
CA LYS A 111 22.14 -22.44 40.99
C LYS A 111 21.63 -23.88 41.10
N ALA A 112 22.10 -24.76 40.21
CA ALA A 112 22.04 -26.20 40.45
C ALA A 112 23.08 -26.56 41.52
N GLN A 113 22.62 -27.31 42.51
CA GLN A 113 23.39 -27.89 43.61
C GLN A 113 24.26 -29.05 43.12
#